data_AF-A0AAJ2SUP7-F1
#
_entry.id   AF-A0AAJ2SUP7-F1
#
_cell.length_a   1.000
_cell.length_b   1.000
_cell.length_c   1.000
_cell.angle_alpha   90.00
_cell.angle_beta   90.00
_cell.angle_gamma   90.00
#
_symmetry.space_group_name_H-M   'P 1'
#
loop_
_entity.id
_entity.type
_entity.pdbx_description
1 polymer ?
#
loop_
_entity_poly.entity_id
_entity_poly.type
_entity_poly.pdbx_seq_one_letter_code
_entity_poly.pdbx_strand_id
1 'polypeptide(L)'
;MDTAASGTDQPSDVVHRAPRTLGRIRSERAPRLRRSPRFYLTYLDAPQASDDRSVAAGSCLVLRSIGGDDPRLVEVRLPDDSTVGTARLRRGSSVGIASPESLAALVSLGTVFVDWTSPDGVRRASWLRVPPIPARYRGLAG
;
A
#
# COMPACT_ATOMS: atom_id res chain seq x y z
N MET A 1 -79.05 -12.17 3.91
CA MET A 1 -78.53 -12.49 5.25
C MET A 1 -77.11 -12.96 5.07
N ASP A 2 -76.20 -12.02 5.33
CA ASP A 2 -74.90 -12.14 6.00
C ASP A 2 -74.19 -13.51 5.95
N THR A 3 -72.94 -13.53 5.48
CA THR A 3 -71.78 -13.53 6.40
C THR A 3 -70.48 -13.74 5.63
N ALA A 4 -69.53 -12.85 5.91
CA ALA A 4 -68.14 -12.84 5.45
C ALA A 4 -67.32 -13.98 6.06
N ALA A 5 -66.23 -14.38 5.39
CA ALA A 5 -64.88 -14.51 5.98
C ALA A 5 -63.94 -15.17 4.97
N SER A 6 -63.13 -14.37 4.29
CA SER A 6 -61.86 -14.83 3.74
C SER A 6 -60.94 -15.17 4.91
N GLY A 7 -60.78 -16.47 5.17
CA GLY A 7 -59.90 -17.01 6.19
C GLY A 7 -58.62 -17.55 5.58
N THR A 8 -57.51 -16.96 6.02
CA THR A 8 -56.17 -17.55 6.19
C THR A 8 -55.40 -18.00 4.95
N ASP A 9 -54.63 -17.03 4.44
CA ASP A 9 -53.26 -17.17 3.98
C ASP A 9 -52.44 -18.10 4.91
N GLN A 10 -51.80 -19.11 4.33
CA GLN A 10 -50.80 -19.94 5.00
C GLN A 10 -49.71 -20.27 3.97
N PRO A 11 -48.56 -19.59 3.98
CA PRO A 11 -47.46 -19.99 3.13
C PRO A 11 -46.85 -21.28 3.68
N SER A 12 -46.78 -22.30 2.82
CA SER A 12 -46.01 -23.51 3.07
C SER A 12 -44.58 -23.14 3.44
N ASP A 13 -44.15 -23.62 4.60
CA ASP A 13 -42.80 -23.52 5.13
C ASP A 13 -41.85 -24.29 4.19
N VAL A 14 -41.34 -23.62 3.15
CA VAL A 14 -40.31 -24.17 2.28
C VAL A 14 -39.01 -24.11 3.06
N VAL A 15 -38.71 -25.21 3.74
CA VAL A 15 -37.40 -25.46 4.33
C VAL A 15 -36.37 -25.44 3.20
N HIS A 16 -35.78 -24.27 2.95
CA HIS A 16 -34.60 -24.13 2.11
C HIS A 16 -33.42 -24.81 2.80
N ARG A 17 -33.25 -26.10 2.49
CA ARG A 17 -32.03 -26.84 2.82
C ARG A 17 -30.90 -26.24 1.98
N ALA A 18 -30.21 -25.25 2.53
CA ALA A 18 -29.01 -24.69 1.92
C ALA A 18 -28.01 -25.83 1.64
N PRO A 19 -27.44 -25.94 0.42
CA PRO A 19 -26.43 -26.94 0.14
C PRO A 19 -25.19 -26.62 0.98
N ARG A 20 -24.92 -27.47 1.98
CA ARG A 20 -23.66 -27.48 2.72
C ARG A 20 -22.56 -28.09 1.85
N THR A 21 -22.13 -27.34 0.84
CA THR A 21 -20.81 -27.55 0.23
C THR A 21 -19.89 -26.44 0.75
N LEU A 22 -19.45 -26.61 2.00
CA LEU A 22 -18.20 -26.01 2.44
C LEU A 22 -17.09 -26.75 1.69
N GLY A 23 -16.88 -26.36 0.42
CA GLY A 23 -15.67 -26.67 -0.29
C GLY A 23 -14.53 -26.25 0.61
N ARG A 24 -13.72 -27.23 1.04
CA ARG A 24 -12.60 -27.03 1.94
C ARG A 24 -11.77 -25.87 1.40
N ILE A 25 -11.85 -24.71 2.06
CA ILE A 25 -11.05 -23.54 1.74
C ILE A 25 -9.61 -24.00 1.88
N ARG A 26 -8.98 -24.32 0.76
CA ARG A 26 -7.57 -24.64 0.72
C ARG A 26 -6.89 -23.31 0.97
N SER A 27 -6.47 -23.05 2.21
CA SER A 27 -5.65 -21.89 2.51
C SER A 27 -4.42 -21.99 1.61
N GLU A 28 -4.38 -21.18 0.56
CA GLU A 28 -3.21 -21.02 -0.27
C GLU A 28 -2.11 -20.51 0.65
N ARG A 29 -1.17 -21.40 0.99
CA ARG A 29 -0.01 -21.01 1.80
C ARG A 29 0.87 -20.19 0.88
N ALA A 30 0.72 -18.86 0.93
CA ALA A 30 1.67 -17.96 0.34
C ALA A 30 3.08 -18.38 0.81
N PRO A 31 4.03 -18.60 -0.11
CA PRO A 31 5.40 -18.90 0.26
C PRO A 31 5.89 -17.91 1.31
N ARG A 32 6.47 -18.40 2.41
CA ARG A 32 7.06 -17.50 3.40
C ARG A 32 8.33 -16.93 2.79
N LEU A 33 8.41 -15.59 2.70
CA LEU A 33 9.68 -14.93 2.38
C LEU A 33 10.73 -15.39 3.40
N ARG A 34 11.92 -15.77 2.93
CA ARG A 34 13.02 -16.09 3.84
C ARG A 34 13.38 -14.87 4.68
N ARG A 35 13.44 -13.68 4.05
CA ARG A 35 13.56 -12.39 4.75
C ARG A 35 12.77 -11.32 4.01
N SER A 36 11.65 -10.87 4.57
CA SER A 36 10.88 -9.77 3.97
C SER A 36 11.73 -8.51 3.79
N PRO A 37 11.62 -7.82 2.64
CA PRO A 37 12.20 -6.51 2.46
C PRO A 37 11.78 -5.58 3.60
N ARG A 38 12.71 -4.74 4.04
CA ARG A 38 12.47 -3.72 5.07
C ARG A 38 12.72 -2.36 4.45
N PHE A 39 11.72 -1.51 4.55
CA PHE A 39 11.77 -0.15 4.05
C PHE A 39 11.51 0.86 5.16
N TYR A 40 11.98 2.08 4.97
CA TYR A 40 11.57 3.21 5.78
C TYR A 40 11.61 4.50 4.95
N LEU A 41 10.85 5.48 5.38
CA LEU A 41 10.85 6.81 4.78
C LEU A 41 11.87 7.71 5.50
N THR A 42 12.63 8.47 4.73
CA THR A 42 13.59 9.45 5.28
C THR A 42 13.73 10.65 4.37
N TYR A 43 14.10 11.78 4.96
CA TYR A 43 14.41 12.99 4.23
C TYR A 43 15.89 13.04 3.84
N LEU A 44 16.17 13.56 2.64
CA LEU A 44 17.50 14.01 2.24
C LEU A 44 17.84 15.35 2.91
N ASP A 45 19.11 15.74 2.92
CA ASP A 45 19.53 17.02 3.50
C ASP A 45 19.16 18.20 2.61
N ALA A 46 19.21 18.00 1.29
CA ALA A 46 18.74 18.92 0.27
C ALA A 46 17.93 18.14 -0.79
N PRO A 47 17.04 18.80 -1.56
CA PRO A 47 16.41 18.16 -2.71
C PRO A 47 17.45 17.55 -3.64
N GLN A 48 17.16 16.36 -4.16
CA GLN A 48 18.07 15.61 -5.01
C GLN A 48 18.47 16.43 -6.23
N ALA A 49 19.78 16.58 -6.45
CA ALA A 49 20.31 17.19 -7.66
C ALA A 49 19.98 16.33 -8.90
N SER A 50 19.92 16.94 -10.08
CA SER A 50 19.49 16.26 -11.31
C SER A 50 20.50 15.25 -11.87
N ASP A 51 21.70 15.19 -11.30
CA ASP A 51 22.83 14.38 -11.77
C ASP A 51 22.80 12.93 -11.25
N ASP A 52 22.13 12.64 -10.13
CA ASP A 52 21.94 11.29 -9.63
C ASP A 52 20.71 10.63 -10.26
N ARG A 53 20.95 9.61 -11.08
CA ARG A 53 19.88 8.88 -11.78
C ARG A 53 19.09 7.93 -10.89
N SER A 54 19.51 7.69 -9.65
CA SER A 54 18.86 6.72 -8.76
C SER A 54 17.60 7.28 -8.08
N VAL A 55 17.49 8.61 -7.99
CA VAL A 55 16.41 9.33 -7.33
C VAL A 55 15.94 10.45 -8.25
N ALA A 56 14.63 10.63 -8.40
CA ALA A 56 14.09 11.68 -9.25
C ALA A 56 14.57 13.06 -8.77
N ALA A 57 15.04 13.89 -9.71
CA ALA A 57 15.49 15.25 -9.43
C ALA A 57 14.43 16.04 -8.65
N GLY A 58 14.86 16.81 -7.66
CA GLY A 58 13.98 17.58 -6.78
C GLY A 58 13.32 16.77 -5.64
N SER A 59 13.49 15.45 -5.59
CA SER A 59 12.98 14.65 -4.47
C SER A 59 13.69 15.01 -3.16
N CYS A 60 12.94 15.10 -2.07
CA CYS A 60 13.47 15.34 -0.73
C CYS A 60 13.04 14.26 0.27
N LEU A 61 11.91 13.60 0.07
CA LEU A 61 11.50 12.41 0.79
C LEU A 61 11.83 11.18 -0.07
N VAL A 62 12.49 10.18 0.53
CA VAL A 62 12.86 8.95 -0.16
C VAL A 62 12.39 7.72 0.61
N LEU A 63 12.08 6.65 -0.13
CA LEU A 63 11.92 5.31 0.41
C LEU A 63 13.27 4.60 0.34
N ARG A 64 13.79 4.16 1.48
CA ARG A 64 15.09 3.50 1.56
C ARG A 64 14.95 2.04 1.96
N SER A 65 15.66 1.17 1.25
CA SER A 65 15.75 -0.27 1.56
C SER A 65 16.87 -0.53 2.55
N ILE A 66 16.56 -1.16 3.70
CA ILE A 66 17.54 -1.42 4.78
C ILE A 66 17.91 -2.89 4.94
N GLY A 67 17.17 -3.80 4.32
CA GLY A 67 17.49 -5.22 4.33
C GLY A 67 16.35 -6.10 3.86
N GLY A 68 16.54 -7.41 4.04
CA GLY A 68 15.68 -8.42 3.43
C GLY A 68 16.16 -8.82 2.05
N ASP A 69 15.36 -9.64 1.39
CA ASP A 69 15.59 -10.04 0.00
C ASP A 69 15.27 -8.87 -0.95
N ASP A 70 15.99 -8.75 -2.06
CA ASP A 70 15.76 -7.65 -3.02
C ASP A 70 14.45 -7.87 -3.78
N PRO A 71 13.46 -6.96 -3.69
CA PRO A 71 12.20 -7.08 -4.43
C PRO A 71 12.44 -6.92 -5.94
N ARG A 72 11.61 -7.58 -6.77
CA ARG A 72 11.66 -7.38 -8.23
C ARG A 72 11.16 -5.99 -8.63
N LEU A 73 10.12 -5.54 -7.94
CA LEU A 73 9.43 -4.27 -8.15
C LEU A 73 9.00 -3.73 -6.79
N VAL A 74 9.18 -2.43 -6.59
CA VAL A 74 8.63 -1.67 -5.47
C VAL A 74 7.84 -0.50 -6.04
N GLU A 75 6.64 -0.30 -5.53
CA GLU A 75 5.73 0.75 -5.91
C GLU A 75 5.25 1.48 -4.64
N VAL A 76 5.13 2.79 -4.72
CA VAL A 76 4.62 3.64 -3.65
C VAL A 76 3.48 4.46 -4.22
N ARG A 77 2.32 4.35 -3.58
CA ARG A 77 1.15 5.12 -3.96
C ARG A 77 1.14 6.44 -3.21
N LEU A 78 1.02 7.51 -3.98
CA LEU A 78 1.01 8.89 -3.50
C LEU A 78 -0.43 9.39 -3.32
N PRO A 79 -0.61 10.54 -2.65
CA PRO A 79 -1.94 11.07 -2.30
C PRO A 79 -2.78 11.49 -3.52
N ASP A 80 -2.11 11.79 -4.62
CA ASP A 80 -2.68 12.21 -5.91
C ASP A 80 -2.99 11.01 -6.82
N ASP A 81 -3.07 9.80 -6.25
CA ASP A 81 -3.19 8.51 -6.93
C ASP A 81 -2.05 8.19 -7.91
N SER A 82 -0.99 9.01 -7.95
CA SER A 82 0.20 8.70 -8.72
C SER A 82 1.00 7.58 -8.03
N THR A 83 1.78 6.85 -8.82
CA THR A 83 2.61 5.76 -8.32
C THR A 83 4.06 6.01 -8.70
N VAL A 84 4.93 5.99 -7.70
CA VAL A 84 6.38 5.98 -7.93
C VAL A 84 6.87 4.55 -7.81
N GLY A 85 7.39 4.02 -8.92
CA GLY A 85 7.87 2.66 -9.03
C GLY A 85 9.37 2.60 -9.28
N THR A 86 10.02 1.55 -8.77
CA THR A 86 11.38 1.21 -9.15
C THR A 86 11.58 -0.30 -9.22
N ALA A 87 12.31 -0.73 -10.25
CA ALA A 87 12.73 -2.11 -10.37
C ALA A 87 13.96 -2.35 -9.48
N ARG A 88 13.94 -3.47 -8.73
CA ARG A 88 15.10 -3.93 -7.95
C ARG A 88 15.67 -2.86 -7.00
N LEU A 89 14.84 -2.36 -6.08
CA LEU A 89 15.31 -1.49 -4.99
C LEU A 89 16.22 -2.26 -4.03
N ARG A 90 17.51 -2.28 -4.35
CA ARG A 90 18.52 -3.02 -3.59
C ARG A 90 18.70 -2.46 -2.20
N ARG A 91 19.16 -3.31 -1.28
CA ARG A 91 19.59 -2.87 0.04
C ARG A 91 20.59 -1.71 -0.05
N GLY A 92 20.34 -0.66 0.73
CA GLY A 92 21.17 0.54 0.79
C GLY A 92 20.75 1.63 -0.19
N SER A 93 20.04 1.26 -1.26
CA SER A 93 19.50 2.18 -2.27
C SER A 93 18.20 2.85 -1.80
N SER A 94 17.86 3.94 -2.49
CA SER A 94 16.65 4.72 -2.23
C SER A 94 15.93 5.04 -3.53
N VAL A 95 14.65 5.36 -3.43
CA VAL A 95 13.86 5.94 -4.53
C VAL A 95 13.17 7.21 -4.03
N GLY A 96 13.14 8.24 -4.86
CA GLY A 96 12.46 9.51 -4.56
C GLY A 96 10.96 9.33 -4.50
N ILE A 97 10.32 9.91 -3.49
CA ILE A 97 8.88 9.77 -3.23
C ILE A 97 8.16 11.11 -3.37
N ALA A 98 8.78 12.19 -2.91
CA ALA A 98 8.17 13.51 -2.97
C ALA A 98 9.20 14.63 -3.03
N SER A 99 8.87 15.67 -3.78
CA SER A 99 9.50 16.99 -3.73
C SER A 99 8.95 17.82 -2.55
N PRO A 100 9.60 18.95 -2.21
CA PRO A 100 9.19 19.79 -1.08
C PRO A 100 7.73 20.22 -1.12
N GLU A 101 7.22 20.60 -2.29
CA GLU A 101 5.85 21.07 -2.51
C GLU A 101 4.78 20.01 -2.23
N SER A 102 5.11 18.72 -2.33
CA SER A 102 4.15 17.63 -2.07
C SER A 102 4.19 17.11 -0.62
N LEU A 103 5.10 17.64 0.22
CA LEU A 103 5.29 17.12 1.58
C LEU A 103 4.08 17.34 2.50
N ALA A 104 3.42 18.50 2.40
CA ALA A 104 2.30 18.84 3.26
C ALA A 104 1.13 17.84 3.09
N ALA A 105 0.82 17.49 1.85
CA ALA A 105 -0.21 16.50 1.52
C ALA A 105 0.12 15.11 2.10
N LEU A 106 1.36 14.64 1.92
CA LEU A 106 1.82 13.35 2.43
C LEU A 106 1.80 13.27 3.95
N VAL A 107 2.28 14.31 4.63
CA VAL A 107 2.31 14.36 6.10
C VAL A 107 0.91 14.44 6.68
N SER A 108 -0.01 15.14 6.00
CA SER A 108 -1.43 15.21 6.43
C SER A 108 -2.11 13.85 6.39
N LEU A 109 -1.76 12.98 5.44
CA LEU A 109 -2.22 11.57 5.43
C LEU A 109 -1.53 10.73 6.51
N GLY A 110 -0.29 11.03 6.85
CA GLY A 110 0.49 10.39 7.91
C GLY A 110 0.99 8.98 7.60
N THR A 111 0.50 8.33 6.54
CA THR A 111 0.99 7.04 6.03
C THR A 111 0.98 6.97 4.52
N VAL A 112 1.92 6.21 3.94
CA VAL A 112 1.94 5.82 2.53
C VAL A 112 1.78 4.32 2.38
N PHE A 113 1.21 3.90 1.26
CA PHE A 113 1.10 2.50 0.88
C PHE A 113 2.28 2.10 0.00
N VAL A 114 2.97 1.03 0.40
CA VAL A 114 4.08 0.45 -0.36
C VAL A 114 3.73 -0.96 -0.74
N ASP A 115 3.65 -1.23 -2.04
CA ASP A 115 3.57 -2.56 -2.61
C ASP A 115 4.91 -3.02 -3.18
N TRP A 116 5.18 -4.31 -3.06
CA TRP A 116 6.36 -4.91 -3.65
C TRP A 116 6.09 -6.32 -4.14
N THR A 117 6.86 -6.72 -5.15
CA THR A 117 6.86 -8.08 -5.68
C THR A 117 8.12 -8.79 -5.21
N SER A 118 7.98 -9.87 -4.44
CA SER A 118 9.12 -10.65 -3.97
C SER A 118 9.84 -11.39 -5.10
N PRO A 119 11.08 -11.90 -4.86
CA PRO A 119 11.82 -12.66 -5.86
C PRO A 119 11.07 -13.86 -6.46
N ASP A 120 10.14 -14.45 -5.73
CA ASP A 120 9.27 -15.56 -6.15
C ASP A 120 8.02 -15.10 -6.94
N GLY A 121 7.85 -13.79 -7.16
CA GLY A 121 6.73 -13.22 -7.89
C GLY A 121 5.49 -12.90 -7.05
N VAL A 122 5.52 -13.16 -5.74
CA VAL A 122 4.37 -12.87 -4.85
C VAL A 122 4.27 -11.36 -4.58
N ARG A 123 3.08 -10.79 -4.78
CA ARG A 123 2.78 -9.39 -4.42
C ARG A 123 2.48 -9.28 -2.93
N ARG A 124 3.02 -8.24 -2.30
CA ARG A 124 2.87 -7.93 -0.88
C ARG A 124 2.79 -6.43 -0.69
N ALA A 125 2.30 -6.01 0.47
CA ALA A 125 2.19 -4.60 0.77
C ALA A 125 2.37 -4.32 2.26
N SER A 126 2.70 -3.06 2.57
CA SER A 126 2.78 -2.52 3.92
C SER A 126 2.45 -1.04 3.91
N TRP A 127 1.92 -0.56 5.04
CA TRP A 127 1.81 0.86 5.32
C TRP A 127 3.09 1.34 6.01
N LEU A 128 3.60 2.49 5.61
CA LEU A 128 4.72 3.17 6.27
C LEU A 128 4.26 4.51 6.81
N ARG A 129 4.69 4.84 8.03
CA ARG A 129 4.46 6.16 8.63
C ARG A 129 5.30 7.21 7.94
N VAL A 130 4.66 8.33 7.59
CA VAL A 130 5.36 9.50 7.05
C VAL A 130 5.98 10.27 8.23
N PRO A 131 7.30 10.51 8.24
CA PRO A 131 7.93 11.30 9.28
C PRO A 131 7.47 12.77 9.22
N PRO A 132 7.48 13.53 10.34
CA PRO A 132 7.15 14.95 10.32
C PRO A 132 8.11 15.76 9.44
N ILE A 133 7.62 16.85 8.86
CA ILE A 133 8.42 17.73 7.98
C ILE A 133 9.56 18.39 8.79
N PRO A 134 10.84 18.15 8.41
CA PRO A 134 11.98 18.80 9.02
C PRO A 134 11.93 20.32 8.81
N ALA A 135 12.45 21.09 9.77
CA ALA A 135 12.41 22.56 9.74
C ALA A 135 12.90 23.16 8.42
N ARG A 136 13.97 22.60 7.84
CA ARG A 136 14.56 23.03 6.55
C ARG A 136 13.60 22.97 5.36
N TYR A 137 12.54 22.18 5.43
CA TYR A 137 11.55 22.04 4.36
C TYR A 137 10.21 22.72 4.67
N ARG A 138 9.99 23.23 5.89
CA ARG A 138 8.69 23.81 6.27
C ARG A 138 8.30 25.05 5.48
N GLY A 139 9.28 25.86 5.05
CA GLY A 139 9.04 27.04 4.21
C GLY A 139 8.87 26.72 2.71
N LEU A 140 9.11 25.47 2.31
CA LEU A 140 9.01 25.00 0.94
C LEU A 140 7.82 24.06 0.72
N ALA A 141 7.29 23.47 1.81
CA ALA A 141 6.05 22.71 1.81
C ALA A 141 4.88 23.70 1.79
N GLY A 142 4.51 24.12 0.57
CA GLY A 142 3.37 24.99 0.28
C GLY A 142 2.05 24.25 0.17
#